data_AF-A0A285SLC0-F1
#
_entry.id   AF-A0A285SLC0-F1
#
_cell.length_a   1.000
_cell.length_b   1.000
_cell.length_c   1.000
_cell.angle_alpha   90.00
_cell.angle_beta   90.00
_cell.angle_gamma   90.00
#
_symmetry.space_group_name_H-M   'P 1'
#
loop_
_entity.id
_entity.type
_entity.pdbx_description
1 polymer ?
#
loop_
_entity_poly.entity_id
_entity_poly.type
_entity_poly.pdbx_seq_one_letter_code
_entity_poly.pdbx_strand_id
1 'polypeptide(L)'
;MYMYNGYPYYVQYVPMYPTPQQYPQHTAQQQPRQPQRQQQPSRQSDRPNVQEIMQEIRSRHSNLYTQLEQAGVNRQLVDTFIFLIVNFTRNEANINRSSNEIYEQFQSETPWFNLLIRQLNFPLNTIDRVLTRVIEITVNILRGQQPSPGPGPTPTPGGRWSDWESLGGSIVGAPTVSSWQANRLDVFARGTDNALYHIWWDGSRWSNWENLGGVLTSSPGAVSWGPNRIDVFVRGTDNALYHKWWDGSRWNDWENLGGVLTSGPAASSRRANQLDVFVRGSNNRLYKRTWNGSRWENWEDLGGNLNSEPAAVSWGPNRIDVFARGQNNDLIHKWWNGSVWSDWESLGGTLTSSPTVSSRRNNQLDVFVRGTGNRLYKRTWNGSRWDSWESLGGNLTSAPASVSWGPNRTDVFARGQNGDLIHSYQGR
;
A
#
# COMPACT_ATOMS: atom_id res chain seq x y z
N MET A 1 18.50 -67.51 -35.45
CA MET A 1 19.97 -67.63 -35.51
C MET A 1 20.42 -66.90 -36.78
N TYR A 2 21.37 -65.97 -36.63
CA TYR A 2 21.90 -64.92 -37.54
C TYR A 2 21.88 -65.18 -39.07
N MET A 3 21.31 -64.28 -39.89
CA MET A 3 21.87 -63.07 -40.58
C MET A 3 22.78 -63.35 -41.79
N TYR A 4 22.41 -62.83 -42.97
CA TYR A 4 23.08 -61.76 -43.75
C TYR A 4 22.66 -61.79 -45.24
N ASN A 5 22.35 -60.61 -45.81
CA ASN A 5 22.43 -60.21 -47.23
C ASN A 5 21.78 -58.80 -47.32
N GLY A 6 22.18 -57.80 -48.10
CA GLY A 6 23.14 -57.61 -49.19
C GLY A 6 22.70 -56.33 -49.94
N TYR A 7 23.62 -55.40 -50.24
CA TYR A 7 23.44 -54.14 -51.01
C TYR A 7 23.38 -54.40 -52.55
N PRO A 8 23.33 -53.42 -53.51
CA PRO A 8 23.22 -51.94 -53.47
C PRO A 8 22.24 -51.26 -54.51
N TYR A 9 22.25 -49.92 -54.49
CA TYR A 9 21.54 -48.82 -55.18
C TYR A 9 21.37 -48.78 -56.73
N TYR A 10 20.30 -48.10 -57.20
CA TYR A 10 20.24 -47.21 -58.40
C TYR A 10 19.16 -46.12 -58.26
N VAL A 11 19.32 -45.00 -58.99
CA VAL A 11 18.63 -43.70 -58.88
C VAL A 11 17.75 -43.41 -60.11
N GLN A 12 16.74 -42.54 -59.92
CA GLN A 12 16.03 -41.66 -60.90
C GLN A 12 14.91 -42.24 -61.78
N TYR A 13 13.71 -41.62 -61.72
CA TYR A 13 13.09 -40.79 -62.78
C TYR A 13 11.72 -40.23 -62.33
N VAL A 14 11.47 -38.95 -62.64
CA VAL A 14 10.20 -38.18 -62.50
C VAL A 14 9.48 -38.23 -63.87
N PRO A 15 8.13 -38.07 -63.99
CA PRO A 15 7.59 -36.73 -64.30
C PRO A 15 6.15 -36.39 -63.83
N MET A 16 5.99 -35.10 -63.57
CA MET A 16 4.88 -34.11 -63.66
C MET A 16 3.50 -34.44 -64.30
N TYR A 17 2.48 -33.79 -63.70
CA TYR A 17 1.03 -33.56 -63.96
C TYR A 17 0.53 -33.31 -65.40
N PRO A 18 -0.81 -33.39 -65.68
CA PRO A 18 -1.74 -32.25 -65.49
C PRO A 18 -3.21 -32.57 -65.05
N THR A 19 -3.86 -31.62 -64.33
CA THR A 19 -5.34 -31.45 -64.11
C THR A 19 -6.02 -30.82 -65.36
N PRO A 20 -7.36 -30.51 -65.48
CA PRO A 20 -8.50 -30.43 -64.53
C PRO A 20 -9.93 -30.82 -65.08
N GLN A 21 -11.00 -30.53 -64.30
CA GLN A 21 -12.39 -30.13 -64.67
C GLN A 21 -13.62 -31.08 -64.52
N GLN A 22 -14.49 -30.65 -63.57
CA GLN A 22 -15.95 -30.37 -63.65
C GLN A 22 -17.05 -31.46 -63.55
N TYR A 23 -18.03 -31.13 -62.68
CA TYR A 23 -19.26 -31.79 -62.21
C TYR A 23 -20.38 -31.91 -63.26
N PRO A 24 -21.47 -32.71 -63.05
CA PRO A 24 -22.73 -32.15 -62.49
C PRO A 24 -23.65 -33.09 -61.66
N GLN A 25 -24.74 -32.49 -61.17
CA GLN A 25 -25.70 -32.88 -60.11
C GLN A 25 -26.93 -33.73 -60.54
N HIS A 26 -27.75 -34.10 -59.52
CA HIS A 26 -29.23 -34.28 -59.43
C HIS A 26 -29.66 -35.69 -58.96
N THR A 27 -30.62 -35.98 -58.06
CA THR A 27 -31.72 -35.26 -57.36
C THR A 27 -32.26 -36.18 -56.23
N ALA A 28 -32.38 -35.77 -54.97
CA ALA A 28 -33.56 -35.20 -54.26
C ALA A 28 -34.77 -36.14 -53.97
N GLN A 29 -35.03 -36.39 -52.68
CA GLN A 29 -36.38 -36.62 -52.12
C GLN A 29 -36.60 -35.70 -50.89
N GLN A 30 -37.76 -35.05 -50.86
CA GLN A 30 -38.29 -34.04 -49.91
C GLN A 30 -39.15 -34.75 -48.83
N GLN A 31 -39.45 -34.29 -47.59
CA GLN A 31 -40.01 -33.04 -47.02
C GLN A 31 -40.35 -33.35 -45.51
N PRO A 32 -40.85 -32.46 -44.60
CA PRO A 32 -41.06 -30.99 -44.61
C PRO A 32 -40.50 -30.25 -43.33
N ARG A 33 -40.65 -28.91 -43.33
CA ARG A 33 -39.96 -27.88 -42.52
C ARG A 33 -40.59 -27.58 -41.13
N GLN A 34 -39.75 -27.18 -40.17
CA GLN A 34 -40.03 -26.19 -39.09
C GLN A 34 -38.74 -25.39 -38.75
N PRO A 35 -38.85 -24.16 -38.19
CA PRO A 35 -38.17 -22.96 -38.68
C PRO A 35 -36.69 -22.80 -38.33
N GLN A 36 -35.97 -22.09 -39.21
CA GLN A 36 -34.57 -21.68 -39.08
C GLN A 36 -34.29 -21.04 -37.70
N ARG A 37 -33.68 -21.80 -36.79
CA ARG A 37 -32.74 -21.20 -35.85
C ARG A 37 -31.49 -20.86 -36.66
N GLN A 38 -31.26 -19.57 -36.85
CA GLN A 38 -29.95 -19.06 -37.25
C GLN A 38 -28.90 -19.77 -36.39
N GLN A 39 -28.09 -20.60 -37.03
CA GLN A 39 -26.85 -21.07 -36.43
C GLN A 39 -25.99 -19.82 -36.28
N GLN A 40 -26.04 -19.20 -35.10
CA GLN A 40 -24.97 -18.32 -34.67
C GLN A 40 -23.69 -19.17 -34.70
N PRO A 41 -22.64 -18.73 -35.40
CA PRO A 41 -21.37 -19.44 -35.37
C PRO A 41 -20.92 -19.56 -33.92
N SER A 42 -20.52 -20.76 -33.53
CA SER A 42 -19.80 -21.05 -32.31
C SER A 42 -18.71 -19.99 -32.06
N ARG A 43 -18.91 -19.09 -31.08
CA ARG A 43 -17.92 -18.11 -30.63
C ARG A 43 -16.78 -18.84 -29.91
N GLN A 44 -15.84 -19.37 -30.68
CA GLN A 44 -14.61 -19.97 -30.17
C GLN A 44 -13.37 -19.21 -30.68
N SER A 45 -13.48 -17.89 -30.83
CA SER A 45 -12.45 -17.05 -31.42
C SER A 45 -12.45 -15.61 -30.87
N ASP A 46 -12.34 -15.41 -29.56
CA ASP A 46 -12.17 -14.06 -28.97
C ASP A 46 -11.25 -14.09 -27.73
N ARG A 47 -10.12 -14.83 -27.75
CA ARG A 47 -9.06 -14.61 -26.76
C ARG A 47 -8.08 -13.57 -27.32
N PRO A 48 -7.91 -12.41 -26.67
CA PRO A 48 -6.98 -11.39 -27.13
C PRO A 48 -5.58 -11.98 -27.36
N ASN A 49 -4.94 -11.59 -28.45
CA ASN A 49 -3.58 -12.00 -28.75
C ASN A 49 -2.56 -11.19 -27.91
N VAL A 50 -1.31 -11.64 -27.84
CA VAL A 50 -0.27 -10.98 -27.01
C VAL A 50 -0.10 -9.51 -27.38
N GLN A 51 -0.18 -9.16 -28.66
CA GLN A 51 -0.02 -7.78 -29.11
C GLN A 51 -1.21 -6.89 -28.70
N GLU A 52 -2.43 -7.41 -28.77
CA GLU A 52 -3.63 -6.71 -28.27
C GLU A 52 -3.55 -6.46 -26.75
N ILE A 53 -3.10 -7.47 -25.98
CA ILE A 53 -2.91 -7.33 -24.53
C ILE A 53 -1.79 -6.32 -24.23
N MET A 54 -0.68 -6.37 -24.96
CA MET A 54 0.41 -5.41 -24.85
C MET A 54 -0.05 -3.99 -25.20
N GLN A 55 -0.87 -3.82 -26.24
CA GLN A 55 -1.41 -2.51 -26.63
C GLN A 55 -2.37 -1.95 -25.57
N GLU A 56 -3.19 -2.80 -24.96
CA GLU A 56 -4.06 -2.42 -23.85
C GLU A 56 -3.24 -2.01 -22.60
N ILE A 57 -2.20 -2.77 -22.25
CA ILE A 57 -1.28 -2.43 -21.16
C ILE A 57 -0.53 -1.13 -21.45
N ARG A 58 -0.04 -0.90 -22.68
CA ARG A 58 0.63 0.36 -23.06
C ARG A 58 -0.31 1.56 -22.99
N SER A 59 -1.55 1.41 -23.45
CA SER A 59 -2.50 2.53 -23.55
C SER A 59 -3.19 2.86 -22.22
N ARG A 60 -3.55 1.85 -21.42
CA ARG A 60 -4.31 2.03 -20.17
C ARG A 60 -3.51 1.86 -18.89
N HIS A 61 -2.33 1.24 -18.96
CA HIS A 61 -1.47 0.95 -17.82
C HIS A 61 -0.03 1.44 -18.05
N SER A 62 0.13 2.59 -18.73
CA SER A 62 1.43 3.20 -19.04
C SER A 62 2.27 3.48 -17.78
N ASN A 63 1.63 3.67 -16.62
CA ASN A 63 2.27 3.82 -15.32
C ASN A 63 3.13 2.61 -14.90
N LEU A 64 2.86 1.40 -15.42
CA LEU A 64 3.69 0.22 -15.16
C LEU A 64 5.03 0.33 -15.90
N TYR A 65 5.01 0.88 -17.11
CA TYR A 65 6.21 1.19 -17.87
C TYR A 65 7.06 2.24 -17.15
N THR A 66 6.42 3.34 -16.73
CA THR A 66 7.09 4.42 -16.01
C THR A 66 7.70 3.96 -14.68
N GLN A 67 7.06 3.04 -13.95
CA GLN A 67 7.61 2.50 -12.70
C GLN A 67 8.88 1.69 -12.92
N LEU A 68 8.95 0.92 -14.00
CA LEU A 68 10.17 0.16 -14.35
C LEU A 68 11.27 1.11 -14.85
N GLU A 69 10.92 2.14 -15.62
CA GLU A 69 11.87 3.19 -16.03
C GLU A 69 12.45 3.96 -14.84
N GLN A 70 11.61 4.34 -13.88
CA GLN A 70 12.04 4.98 -12.63
C GLN A 70 12.86 4.04 -11.74
N ALA A 71 12.71 2.73 -11.90
CA ALA A 71 13.54 1.72 -11.25
C ALA A 71 14.88 1.48 -11.98
N GLY A 72 15.18 2.27 -13.01
CA GLY A 72 16.43 2.20 -13.77
C GLY A 72 16.39 1.27 -14.99
N VAL A 73 15.24 0.64 -15.28
CA VAL A 73 15.08 -0.24 -16.45
C VAL A 73 14.89 0.61 -17.70
N ASN A 74 15.74 0.47 -18.71
CA ASN A 74 15.54 1.22 -19.95
C ASN A 74 14.27 0.78 -20.70
N ARG A 75 13.71 1.67 -21.53
CA ARG A 75 12.43 1.43 -22.24
C ARG A 75 12.39 0.09 -22.98
N GLN A 76 13.48 -0.27 -23.65
CA GLN A 76 13.58 -1.51 -24.42
C GLN A 76 13.45 -2.74 -23.52
N LEU A 77 14.12 -2.74 -22.37
CA LEU A 77 14.01 -3.82 -21.38
C LEU A 77 12.64 -3.83 -20.70
N VAL A 78 12.03 -2.67 -20.44
CA VAL A 78 10.65 -2.60 -19.93
C VAL A 78 9.67 -3.29 -20.87
N ASP A 79 9.70 -2.94 -22.15
CA ASP A 79 8.85 -3.58 -23.17
C ASP A 79 9.14 -5.09 -23.25
N THR A 80 10.41 -5.49 -23.13
CA THR A 80 10.81 -6.91 -23.13
C THR A 80 10.27 -7.66 -21.92
N PHE A 81 10.38 -7.10 -20.71
CA PHE A 81 9.93 -7.73 -19.47
C PHE A 81 8.41 -7.90 -19.44
N ILE A 82 7.68 -6.86 -19.85
CA ILE A 82 6.21 -6.91 -19.94
C ILE A 82 5.79 -7.90 -21.04
N PHE A 83 6.48 -7.93 -22.17
CA PHE A 83 6.19 -8.93 -23.22
C PHE A 83 6.38 -10.37 -22.72
N LEU A 84 7.49 -10.65 -22.03
CA LEU A 84 7.79 -11.99 -21.52
C LEU A 84 6.70 -12.47 -20.56
N ILE A 85 6.30 -11.63 -19.60
CA ILE A 85 5.32 -12.03 -18.60
C ILE A 85 3.91 -12.15 -19.19
N VAL A 86 3.53 -11.29 -20.16
CA VAL A 86 2.25 -11.40 -20.87
C VAL A 86 2.21 -12.68 -21.72
N ASN A 87 3.29 -12.98 -22.44
CA ASN A 87 3.39 -14.18 -23.25
C ASN A 87 3.30 -15.45 -22.40
N PHE A 88 4.04 -15.51 -21.30
CA PHE A 88 3.97 -16.60 -20.33
C PHE A 88 2.55 -16.77 -19.76
N THR A 89 1.97 -15.69 -19.25
CA THR A 89 0.63 -15.71 -18.62
C THR A 89 -0.45 -16.21 -19.58
N ARG A 90 -0.35 -15.84 -20.87
CA ARG A 90 -1.33 -16.25 -21.88
C ARG A 90 -1.17 -17.70 -22.30
N ASN A 91 0.06 -18.18 -22.47
CA ASN A 91 0.34 -19.43 -23.17
C ASN A 91 0.63 -20.60 -22.22
N GLU A 92 1.17 -20.32 -21.03
CA GLU A 92 1.76 -21.34 -20.15
C GLU A 92 1.09 -21.36 -18.76
N ALA A 93 0.52 -20.24 -18.30
CA ALA A 93 -0.08 -20.16 -16.97
C ALA A 93 -1.49 -20.74 -16.88
N ASN A 94 -1.81 -21.35 -15.73
CA ASN A 94 -3.20 -21.66 -15.38
C ASN A 94 -3.91 -20.40 -14.88
N ILE A 95 -4.69 -19.78 -15.75
CA ILE A 95 -5.43 -18.54 -15.48
C ILE A 95 -6.51 -18.66 -14.40
N ASN A 96 -6.71 -19.80 -13.74
CA ASN A 96 -7.60 -19.94 -12.57
C ASN A 96 -6.86 -19.75 -11.23
N ARG A 97 -5.52 -19.70 -11.25
CA ARG A 97 -4.69 -19.43 -10.07
C ARG A 97 -4.61 -17.93 -9.77
N SER A 98 -4.13 -17.57 -8.58
CA SER A 98 -3.85 -16.19 -8.20
C SER A 98 -2.65 -15.62 -8.98
N SER A 99 -2.59 -14.30 -9.13
CA SER A 99 -1.48 -13.63 -9.83
C SER A 99 -0.12 -13.88 -9.16
N ASN A 100 -0.09 -14.04 -7.84
CA ASN A 100 1.12 -14.37 -7.08
C ASN A 100 1.61 -15.78 -7.41
N GLU A 101 0.71 -16.77 -7.43
CA GLU A 101 1.07 -18.15 -7.79
C GLU A 101 1.55 -18.26 -9.24
N ILE A 102 0.95 -17.48 -10.16
CA ILE A 102 1.41 -17.41 -11.56
C ILE A 102 2.78 -16.73 -11.65
N TYR A 103 3.05 -15.72 -10.82
CA TYR A 103 4.34 -15.04 -10.77
C TYR A 103 5.45 -15.97 -10.22
N GLU A 104 5.16 -16.70 -9.15
CA GLU A 104 6.07 -17.72 -8.61
C GLU A 104 6.37 -18.81 -9.64
N GLN A 105 5.33 -19.25 -10.38
CA GLN A 105 5.50 -20.20 -11.48
C GLN A 105 6.44 -19.63 -12.56
N PHE A 106 6.21 -18.38 -13.01
CA PHE A 106 7.08 -17.71 -13.96
C PHE A 106 8.54 -17.65 -13.48
N GLN A 107 8.78 -17.27 -12.22
CA GLN A 107 10.12 -17.21 -11.64
C GLN A 107 10.80 -18.58 -11.59
N SER A 108 10.04 -19.65 -11.36
CA SER A 108 10.55 -21.01 -11.35
C SER A 108 10.91 -21.53 -12.74
N GLU A 109 10.12 -21.17 -13.76
CA GLU A 109 10.30 -21.62 -15.15
C GLU A 109 11.28 -20.72 -15.93
N THR A 110 11.55 -19.50 -15.42
CA THR A 110 12.54 -18.57 -16.00
C THR A 110 13.63 -18.14 -15.00
N PRO A 111 14.47 -19.05 -14.47
CA PRO A 111 15.50 -18.68 -13.49
C PRO A 111 16.50 -17.62 -13.99
N TRP A 112 16.75 -17.60 -15.30
CA TRP A 112 17.62 -16.64 -15.96
C TRP A 112 17.12 -15.20 -15.81
N PHE A 113 15.81 -14.99 -15.69
CA PHE A 113 15.20 -13.67 -15.57
C PHE A 113 15.61 -12.99 -14.25
N ASN A 114 15.57 -13.75 -13.15
CA ASN A 114 16.02 -13.27 -11.84
C ASN A 114 17.53 -13.00 -11.82
N LEU A 115 18.33 -13.79 -12.52
CA LEU A 115 19.77 -13.54 -12.67
C LEU A 115 20.04 -12.25 -13.44
N LEU A 116 19.31 -12.01 -14.54
CA LEU A 116 19.39 -10.79 -15.33
C LEU A 116 19.07 -9.54 -14.49
N ILE A 117 17.97 -9.56 -13.73
CA ILE A 117 17.57 -8.45 -12.86
C ILE A 117 18.65 -8.13 -11.82
N ARG A 118 19.22 -9.17 -11.20
CA ARG A 118 20.31 -9.01 -10.21
C ARG A 118 21.59 -8.49 -10.85
N GLN A 119 21.96 -8.99 -12.02
CA GLN A 119 23.16 -8.56 -12.74
C GLN A 119 23.07 -7.08 -13.15
N LEU A 120 21.88 -6.61 -13.53
CA LEU A 120 21.61 -5.22 -13.88
C LEU A 120 21.32 -4.32 -12.66
N ASN A 121 21.39 -4.88 -11.44
CA ASN A 121 21.17 -4.18 -10.18
C ASN A 121 19.80 -3.47 -10.10
N PHE A 122 18.76 -4.05 -10.70
CA PHE A 122 17.41 -3.51 -10.61
C PHE A 122 16.74 -3.90 -9.27
N PRO A 123 15.92 -3.02 -8.68
CA PRO A 123 15.28 -3.29 -7.39
C PRO A 123 14.20 -4.39 -7.51
N LEU A 124 14.53 -5.59 -7.05
CA LEU A 124 13.69 -6.81 -7.15
C LEU A 124 12.25 -6.56 -6.70
N ASN A 125 12.05 -5.93 -5.53
CA ASN A 125 10.71 -5.66 -5.00
C ASN A 125 9.84 -4.81 -5.95
N THR A 126 10.44 -3.90 -6.73
CA THR A 126 9.71 -3.09 -7.72
C THR A 126 9.37 -3.91 -8.95
N ILE A 127 10.32 -4.72 -9.44
CA ILE A 127 10.10 -5.60 -10.59
C ILE A 127 9.01 -6.63 -10.25
N ASP A 128 9.12 -7.30 -9.11
CA ASP A 128 8.17 -8.31 -8.64
C ASP A 128 6.75 -7.74 -8.54
N ARG A 129 6.61 -6.57 -7.92
CA ARG A 129 5.31 -5.89 -7.79
C ARG A 129 4.72 -5.51 -9.15
N VAL A 130 5.53 -4.96 -10.06
CA VAL A 130 5.04 -4.52 -11.37
C VAL A 130 4.65 -5.72 -12.24
N LEU A 131 5.46 -6.77 -12.29
CA LEU A 131 5.19 -7.95 -13.12
C LEU A 131 4.00 -8.76 -12.60
N THR A 132 3.86 -8.89 -11.27
CA THR A 132 2.66 -9.47 -10.65
C THR A 132 1.40 -8.69 -11.04
N ARG A 133 1.48 -7.35 -11.11
CA ARG A 133 0.36 -6.51 -11.57
C ARG A 133 0.08 -6.69 -13.06
N VAL A 134 1.10 -6.88 -13.89
CA VAL A 134 0.94 -7.19 -15.33
C VAL A 134 0.24 -8.54 -15.51
N ILE A 135 0.60 -9.56 -14.71
CA ILE A 135 -0.09 -10.86 -14.70
C ILE A 135 -1.56 -10.66 -14.38
N GLU A 136 -1.88 -9.92 -13.31
CA GLU A 136 -3.26 -9.69 -12.90
C GLU A 136 -4.10 -9.06 -14.02
N ILE A 137 -3.57 -8.03 -14.69
CA ILE A 137 -4.22 -7.38 -15.83
C ILE A 137 -4.40 -8.37 -16.99
N THR A 138 -3.36 -9.13 -17.31
CA THR A 138 -3.38 -10.12 -18.40
C THR A 138 -4.43 -11.20 -18.13
N VAL A 139 -4.49 -11.73 -16.91
CA VAL A 139 -5.50 -12.72 -16.48
C VAL A 139 -6.91 -12.15 -16.58
N ASN A 140 -7.13 -10.91 -16.14
CA ASN A 140 -8.44 -10.25 -16.22
C ASN A 140 -8.91 -10.09 -17.68
N ILE A 141 -8.02 -9.65 -18.58
CA ILE A 141 -8.30 -9.53 -20.01
C ILE A 141 -8.65 -10.91 -20.61
N LEU A 142 -7.89 -11.95 -20.28
CA LEU A 142 -8.12 -13.32 -20.78
C LEU A 142 -9.42 -13.94 -20.26
N ARG A 143 -9.89 -13.54 -19.08
CA ARG A 143 -11.17 -13.96 -18.49
C ARG A 143 -12.38 -13.19 -19.06
N GLY A 144 -12.17 -12.21 -19.95
CA GLY A 144 -13.24 -11.35 -20.47
C GLY A 144 -13.87 -10.45 -19.39
N GLN A 145 -13.21 -10.31 -18.23
CA GLN A 145 -13.60 -9.39 -17.19
C GLN A 145 -13.00 -8.04 -17.56
N GLN A 146 -13.82 -6.99 -17.66
CA GLN A 146 -13.32 -5.64 -17.93
C GLN A 146 -12.23 -5.32 -16.89
N PRO A 147 -10.98 -5.09 -17.31
CA PRO A 147 -9.92 -4.75 -16.36
C PRO A 147 -10.32 -3.44 -15.67
N SER A 148 -10.20 -3.40 -14.33
CA SER A 148 -10.26 -2.14 -13.60
C SER A 148 -9.33 -1.15 -14.32
N PRO A 149 -9.82 0.05 -14.73
CA PRO A 149 -9.01 0.97 -15.51
C PRO A 149 -7.68 1.19 -14.82
N GLY A 150 -6.59 0.81 -15.49
CA GLY A 150 -5.28 1.28 -15.09
C GLY A 150 -5.26 2.80 -15.08
N PRO A 151 -4.36 3.42 -14.30
CA PRO A 151 -4.22 4.85 -14.34
C PRO A 151 -3.67 5.23 -15.71
N GLY A 152 -4.57 5.67 -16.58
CA GLY A 152 -4.26 6.39 -17.81
C GLY A 152 -3.57 7.72 -17.50
N PRO A 153 -3.10 8.43 -18.54
CA PRO A 153 -2.28 9.62 -18.39
C PRO A 153 -3.01 10.68 -17.58
N THR A 154 -2.36 11.13 -16.51
CA THR A 154 -2.88 12.12 -15.54
C THR A 154 -3.46 13.35 -16.23
N PRO A 155 -4.63 13.78 -15.75
CA PRO A 155 -4.70 15.12 -15.19
C PRO A 155 -5.35 15.16 -13.79
N THR A 156 -4.71 15.95 -12.91
CA THR A 156 -5.15 16.50 -11.61
C THR A 156 -5.05 15.60 -10.34
N PRO A 157 -4.35 16.05 -9.28
CA PRO A 157 -4.39 15.42 -7.95
C PRO A 157 -5.79 15.53 -7.32
N GLY A 158 -6.26 14.44 -6.73
CA GLY A 158 -7.34 14.46 -5.74
C GLY A 158 -8.71 14.00 -6.25
N GLY A 159 -9.09 12.78 -5.89
CA GLY A 159 -10.50 12.54 -5.62
C GLY A 159 -10.96 13.52 -4.53
N ARG A 160 -12.19 14.04 -4.64
CA ARG A 160 -12.79 14.81 -3.56
C ARG A 160 -12.75 13.98 -2.28
N TRP A 161 -12.42 14.63 -1.17
CA TRP A 161 -12.54 14.01 0.14
C TRP A 161 -13.98 13.52 0.34
N SER A 162 -14.16 12.36 0.98
CA SER A 162 -15.49 11.94 1.40
C SER A 162 -16.08 12.91 2.40
N ASP A 163 -17.40 12.93 2.50
CA ASP A 163 -18.06 13.56 3.65
C ASP A 163 -17.63 12.87 4.95
N TRP A 164 -17.76 13.60 6.05
CA TRP A 164 -17.43 13.08 7.37
C TRP A 164 -18.51 12.09 7.83
N GLU A 165 -18.11 10.89 8.23
CA GLU A 165 -18.97 9.92 8.89
C GLU A 165 -18.66 9.82 10.40
N SER A 166 -19.68 9.54 11.22
CA SER A 166 -19.53 9.31 12.66
C SER A 166 -19.39 7.82 12.95
N LEU A 167 -18.38 7.43 13.73
CA LEU A 167 -18.18 6.05 14.20
C LEU A 167 -18.72 5.83 15.63
N GLY A 168 -19.53 6.78 16.12
CA GLY A 168 -20.07 6.76 17.47
C GLY A 168 -18.98 6.83 18.55
N GLY A 169 -19.31 6.35 19.75
CA GLY A 169 -18.46 6.43 20.94
C GLY A 169 -18.41 7.83 21.56
N SER A 170 -17.80 7.94 22.73
CA SER A 170 -17.51 9.22 23.40
C SER A 170 -16.04 9.23 23.81
N ILE A 171 -15.23 9.94 23.04
CA ILE A 171 -13.76 9.91 23.18
C ILE A 171 -13.23 11.20 23.81
N VAL A 172 -12.18 11.06 24.63
CA VAL A 172 -11.51 12.18 25.32
C VAL A 172 -10.08 12.31 24.81
N GLY A 173 -9.87 13.23 23.86
CA GLY A 173 -8.56 13.51 23.28
C GLY A 173 -8.54 13.23 21.78
N ALA A 174 -7.34 13.05 21.22
CA ALA A 174 -7.18 12.64 19.83
C ALA A 174 -7.23 11.09 19.71
N PRO A 175 -7.84 10.55 18.65
CA PRO A 175 -7.70 9.15 18.31
C PRO A 175 -6.31 8.87 17.71
N THR A 176 -5.97 7.60 17.54
CA THR A 176 -4.86 7.14 16.68
C THR A 176 -5.34 5.98 15.82
N VAL A 177 -4.69 5.75 14.69
CA VAL A 177 -5.08 4.71 13.74
C VAL A 177 -3.85 3.99 13.21
N SER A 178 -3.95 2.68 13.05
CA SER A 178 -2.94 1.85 12.41
C SER A 178 -3.56 0.93 11.36
N SER A 179 -2.73 0.44 10.46
CA SER A 179 -3.09 -0.54 9.44
C SER A 179 -1.96 -1.55 9.32
N TRP A 180 -2.30 -2.84 9.40
CA TRP A 180 -1.34 -3.95 9.27
C TRP A 180 -1.53 -4.75 7.97
N GLN A 181 -2.55 -4.42 7.17
CA GLN A 181 -2.76 -4.93 5.82
C GLN A 181 -3.69 -4.01 5.02
N ALA A 182 -3.74 -4.21 3.70
CA ALA A 182 -4.66 -3.50 2.83
C ALA A 182 -6.12 -3.71 3.28
N ASN A 183 -6.94 -2.66 3.20
CA ASN A 183 -8.35 -2.68 3.59
C ASN A 183 -8.60 -3.08 5.05
N ARG A 184 -7.63 -2.84 5.94
CA ARG A 184 -7.74 -3.02 7.39
C ARG A 184 -7.33 -1.76 8.11
N LEU A 185 -8.21 -1.26 8.97
CA LEU A 185 -7.96 -0.13 9.86
C LEU A 185 -8.28 -0.53 11.29
N ASP A 186 -7.44 -0.11 12.23
CA ASP A 186 -7.62 -0.30 13.66
C ASP A 186 -7.45 1.07 14.34
N VAL A 187 -8.52 1.57 14.95
CA VAL A 187 -8.59 2.90 15.55
C VAL A 187 -8.65 2.77 17.06
N PHE A 188 -7.79 3.51 17.75
CA PHE A 188 -7.71 3.53 19.20
C PHE A 188 -8.01 4.92 19.72
N ALA A 189 -8.74 4.99 20.83
CA ALA A 189 -9.08 6.25 21.48
C ALA A 189 -9.16 6.06 22.99
N ARG A 190 -9.04 7.17 23.71
CA ARG A 190 -9.28 7.19 25.15
C ARG A 190 -10.75 7.46 25.44
N GLY A 191 -11.40 6.64 26.26
CA GLY A 191 -12.79 6.83 26.70
C GLY A 191 -12.95 7.90 27.78
N THR A 192 -14.20 8.16 28.18
CA THR A 192 -14.53 9.11 29.27
C THR A 192 -14.12 8.63 30.65
N ASP A 193 -13.94 7.32 30.82
CA ASP A 193 -13.36 6.65 31.98
C ASP A 193 -11.82 6.62 31.97
N ASN A 194 -11.20 7.24 30.95
CA ASN A 194 -9.76 7.20 30.66
C ASN A 194 -9.21 5.82 30.26
N ALA A 195 -10.03 4.82 29.94
CA ALA A 195 -9.54 3.54 29.40
C ALA A 195 -9.18 3.63 27.92
N LEU A 196 -8.34 2.71 27.44
CA LEU A 196 -8.09 2.51 26.01
C LEU A 196 -9.27 1.78 25.37
N TYR A 197 -9.83 2.34 24.31
CA TYR A 197 -10.87 1.73 23.50
C TYR A 197 -10.36 1.50 22.07
N HIS A 198 -10.85 0.44 21.43
CA HIS A 198 -10.48 0.04 20.08
C HIS A 198 -11.72 -0.26 19.23
N ILE A 199 -11.70 0.12 17.95
CA ILE A 199 -12.68 -0.22 16.92
C ILE A 199 -11.94 -0.45 15.61
N TRP A 200 -12.41 -1.35 14.76
CA TRP A 200 -11.69 -1.70 13.54
C TRP A 200 -12.61 -1.91 12.34
N TRP A 201 -12.04 -1.71 11.15
CA TRP A 201 -12.65 -2.03 9.86
C TRP A 201 -12.13 -3.40 9.39
N ASP A 202 -13.03 -4.35 9.11
CA ASP A 202 -12.66 -5.70 8.66
C ASP A 202 -12.60 -5.87 7.13
N GLY A 203 -12.76 -4.78 6.39
CA GLY A 203 -12.88 -4.79 4.93
C GLY A 203 -14.31 -4.70 4.42
N SER A 204 -15.30 -4.89 5.31
CA SER A 204 -16.73 -4.86 4.99
C SER A 204 -17.56 -4.00 5.94
N ARG A 205 -17.18 -3.93 7.22
CA ARG A 205 -17.88 -3.15 8.25
C ARG A 205 -16.95 -2.76 9.39
N TRP A 206 -17.37 -1.74 10.12
CA TRP A 206 -16.79 -1.41 11.42
C TRP A 206 -17.27 -2.39 12.50
N SER A 207 -16.39 -2.74 13.43
CA SER A 207 -16.72 -3.51 14.62
C SER A 207 -17.46 -2.67 15.67
N ASN A 208 -17.81 -3.30 16.80
CA ASN A 208 -18.19 -2.56 18.00
C ASN A 208 -16.92 -2.09 18.75
N TRP A 209 -17.06 -1.02 19.53
CA TRP A 209 -16.00 -0.58 20.44
C TRP A 209 -15.68 -1.66 21.49
N GLU A 210 -14.40 -2.01 21.60
CA GLU A 210 -13.86 -2.89 22.65
C GLU A 210 -13.05 -2.09 23.68
N ASN A 211 -13.22 -2.40 24.97
CA ASN A 211 -12.45 -1.80 26.05
C ASN A 211 -11.19 -2.65 26.33
N LEU A 212 -10.02 -2.03 26.19
CA LEU A 212 -8.70 -2.65 26.39
C LEU A 212 -8.06 -2.31 27.75
N GLY A 213 -8.80 -1.61 28.61
CA GLY A 213 -8.44 -1.25 29.97
C GLY A 213 -7.38 -0.15 30.08
N GLY A 214 -6.71 -0.10 31.23
CA GLY A 214 -5.72 0.92 31.56
C GLY A 214 -6.35 2.24 32.04
N VAL A 215 -5.49 3.17 32.51
CA VAL A 215 -5.88 4.54 32.86
C VAL A 215 -4.91 5.52 32.20
N LEU A 216 -5.36 6.10 31.09
CA LEU A 216 -4.54 6.87 30.17
C LEU A 216 -4.56 8.36 30.53
N THR A 217 -3.38 8.99 30.54
CA THR A 217 -3.23 10.44 30.72
C THR A 217 -2.83 11.18 29.45
N SER A 218 -2.83 10.50 28.30
CA SER A 218 -2.54 11.06 26.97
C SER A 218 -3.43 10.45 25.89
N SER A 219 -3.36 11.02 24.67
CA SER A 219 -3.79 10.29 23.47
C SER A 219 -2.90 9.05 23.27
N PRO A 220 -3.42 7.94 22.71
CA PRO A 220 -2.62 6.78 22.36
C PRO A 220 -1.78 7.01 21.09
N GLY A 221 -0.72 6.22 20.92
CA GLY A 221 0.01 6.07 19.65
C GLY A 221 0.03 4.61 19.24
N ALA A 222 -0.34 4.29 17.99
CA ALA A 222 -0.39 2.91 17.50
C ALA A 222 0.45 2.72 16.24
N VAL A 223 1.02 1.52 16.08
CA VAL A 223 1.86 1.16 14.94
C VAL A 223 1.75 -0.33 14.63
N SER A 224 1.93 -0.69 13.37
CA SER A 224 2.15 -2.06 12.93
C SER A 224 3.53 -2.18 12.32
N TRP A 225 4.24 -3.26 12.62
CA TRP A 225 5.49 -3.63 11.94
C TRP A 225 5.32 -4.80 10.97
N GLY A 226 4.13 -5.39 10.87
CA GLY A 226 3.88 -6.54 10.01
C GLY A 226 2.43 -7.04 10.06
N PRO A 227 2.08 -8.00 9.19
CA PRO A 227 0.74 -8.55 9.13
C PRO A 227 0.28 -9.11 10.48
N ASN A 228 -0.98 -8.86 10.82
CA ASN A 228 -1.64 -9.35 12.03
C ASN A 228 -0.94 -8.93 13.34
N ARG A 229 -0.32 -7.75 13.34
CA ARG A 229 0.39 -7.18 14.49
C ARG A 229 0.08 -5.71 14.65
N ILE A 230 -0.26 -5.31 15.86
CA ILE A 230 -0.41 -3.91 16.28
C ILE A 230 0.19 -3.75 17.67
N ASP A 231 0.93 -2.66 17.86
CA ASP A 231 1.49 -2.22 19.13
C ASP A 231 0.90 -0.84 19.46
N VAL A 232 0.40 -0.69 20.69
CA VAL A 232 -0.22 0.54 21.19
C VAL A 232 0.53 1.04 22.41
N PHE A 233 0.82 2.33 22.40
CA PHE A 233 1.59 3.03 23.41
C PHE A 233 0.76 4.14 24.03
N VAL A 234 0.87 4.31 25.35
CA VAL A 234 0.15 5.35 26.10
C VAL A 234 1.00 5.91 27.22
N ARG A 235 0.62 7.07 27.76
CA ARG A 235 1.14 7.55 29.04
C ARG A 235 0.21 7.14 30.19
N GLY A 236 0.79 6.51 31.22
CA GLY A 236 0.08 6.13 32.45
C GLY A 236 -0.11 7.29 33.44
N THR A 237 -0.69 7.02 34.61
CA THR A 237 -0.91 8.00 35.69
C THR A 237 0.37 8.42 36.41
N ASP A 238 1.41 7.60 36.33
CA ASP A 238 2.78 7.84 36.82
C ASP A 238 3.66 8.60 35.80
N ASN A 239 3.09 9.02 34.66
CA ASN A 239 3.77 9.59 33.51
C ASN A 239 4.76 8.65 32.79
N ALA A 240 4.75 7.35 33.06
CA ALA A 240 5.55 6.38 32.32
C ALA A 240 4.90 6.01 30.98
N LEU A 241 5.72 5.52 30.05
CA LEU A 241 5.26 4.89 28.82
C LEU A 241 4.73 3.49 29.16
N TYR A 242 3.52 3.17 28.70
CA TYR A 242 2.95 1.82 28.76
C TYR A 242 2.69 1.29 27.37
N HIS A 243 2.81 -0.02 27.21
CA HIS A 243 2.71 -0.74 25.95
C HIS A 243 1.71 -1.90 26.06
N LYS A 244 0.86 -2.06 25.04
CA LYS A 244 -0.07 -3.18 24.87
C LYS A 244 -0.09 -3.58 23.40
N TRP A 245 -0.16 -4.88 23.10
CA TRP A 245 -0.05 -5.33 21.72
C TRP A 245 -0.94 -6.52 21.37
N TRP A 246 -1.34 -6.57 20.11
CA TRP A 246 -1.99 -7.72 19.47
C TRP A 246 -0.93 -8.66 18.89
N ASP A 247 -0.95 -9.93 19.25
CA ASP A 247 0.02 -10.93 18.77
C ASP A 247 -0.48 -11.79 17.60
N GLY A 248 -1.63 -11.46 17.04
CA GLY A 248 -2.29 -12.26 16.02
C GLY A 248 -3.40 -13.17 16.56
N SER A 249 -3.46 -13.35 17.88
CA SER A 249 -4.45 -14.17 18.57
C SER A 249 -5.15 -13.47 19.73
N ARG A 250 -4.44 -12.59 20.45
CA ARG A 250 -4.96 -11.86 21.60
C ARG A 250 -4.24 -10.54 21.83
N TRP A 251 -4.88 -9.66 22.60
CA TRP A 251 -4.23 -8.54 23.25
C TRP A 251 -3.48 -9.02 24.49
N ASN A 252 -2.19 -8.69 24.59
CA ASN A 252 -1.37 -9.00 25.75
C ASN A 252 -1.54 -7.96 26.87
N ASP A 253 -1.04 -8.25 28.07
CA ASP A 253 -1.15 -7.35 29.22
C ASP A 253 -0.30 -6.08 29.06
N TRP A 254 -0.61 -5.07 29.89
CA TRP A 254 0.13 -3.81 29.89
C TRP A 254 1.57 -4.00 30.38
N GLU A 255 2.53 -3.54 29.59
CA GLU A 255 3.96 -3.53 29.91
C GLU A 255 4.40 -2.09 30.24
N ASN A 256 5.02 -1.88 31.41
CA ASN A 256 5.57 -0.59 31.81
C ASN A 256 6.98 -0.41 31.20
N LEU A 257 7.14 0.64 30.40
CA LEU A 257 8.37 1.01 29.70
C LEU A 257 9.07 2.24 30.31
N GLY A 258 8.67 2.67 31.50
CA GLY A 258 9.31 3.74 32.27
C GLY A 258 9.34 5.09 31.53
N GLY A 259 10.30 5.93 31.91
CA GLY A 259 10.40 7.31 31.43
C GLY A 259 9.47 8.28 32.17
N VAL A 260 9.60 9.57 31.87
CA VAL A 260 8.75 10.64 32.41
C VAL A 260 8.26 11.51 31.26
N LEU A 261 7.06 11.19 30.77
CA LEU A 261 6.49 11.74 29.56
C LEU A 261 5.66 12.99 29.86
N THR A 262 5.81 14.02 29.04
CA THR A 262 4.95 15.23 29.04
C THR A 262 4.07 15.34 27.80
N SER A 263 4.05 14.32 26.95
CA SER A 263 3.17 14.19 25.79
C SER A 263 2.63 12.76 25.66
N GLY A 264 1.61 12.56 24.80
CA GLY A 264 1.36 11.24 24.22
C GLY A 264 2.53 10.74 23.36
N PRO A 265 2.64 9.42 23.16
CA PRO A 265 3.67 8.82 22.32
C PRO A 265 3.29 8.82 20.84
N ALA A 266 4.29 8.91 19.97
CA ALA A 266 4.19 8.56 18.56
C ALA A 266 5.06 7.33 18.27
N ALA A 267 4.54 6.36 17.55
CA ALA A 267 5.26 5.13 17.23
C ALA A 267 5.42 4.95 15.72
N SER A 268 6.57 4.44 15.30
CA SER A 268 6.88 4.15 13.90
C SER A 268 7.62 2.82 13.80
N SER A 269 7.47 2.14 12.66
CA SER A 269 8.19 0.92 12.35
C SER A 269 8.95 1.10 11.04
N ARG A 270 10.28 0.94 11.10
CA ARG A 270 11.15 1.05 9.91
C ARG A 270 11.41 -0.28 9.21
N ARG A 271 11.03 -1.40 9.82
CA ARG A 271 11.09 -2.77 9.30
C ARG A 271 10.37 -3.72 10.26
N ALA A 272 10.13 -4.94 9.79
CA ALA A 272 9.54 -6.01 10.59
C ALA A 272 10.31 -6.22 11.92
N ASN A 273 9.55 -6.45 12.99
CA ASN A 273 10.05 -6.67 14.34
C ASN A 273 10.92 -5.52 14.89
N GLN A 274 10.66 -4.29 14.48
CA GLN A 274 11.32 -3.11 15.00
C GLN A 274 10.34 -1.96 15.18
N LEU A 275 10.42 -1.32 16.34
CA LEU A 275 9.60 -0.17 16.71
C LEU A 275 10.49 0.95 17.25
N ASP A 276 10.09 2.18 16.96
CA ASP A 276 10.66 3.39 17.55
C ASP A 276 9.52 4.23 18.12
N VAL A 277 9.59 4.50 19.42
CA VAL A 277 8.57 5.27 20.16
C VAL A 277 9.18 6.61 20.57
N PHE A 278 8.49 7.69 20.22
CA PHE A 278 8.91 9.06 20.41
C PHE A 278 7.99 9.77 21.39
N VAL A 279 8.58 10.49 22.34
CA VAL A 279 7.85 11.21 23.38
C VAL A 279 8.52 12.54 23.70
N ARG A 280 7.78 13.50 24.24
CA ARG A 280 8.36 14.71 24.82
C ARG A 280 8.65 14.49 26.31
N GLY A 281 9.84 14.86 26.76
CA GLY A 281 10.24 14.83 28.18
C GLY A 281 9.88 16.09 28.94
N SER A 282 10.23 16.17 30.22
CA SER A 282 9.97 17.33 31.10
C SER A 282 10.67 18.63 30.67
N ASN A 283 11.74 18.51 29.90
CA ASN A 283 12.54 19.61 29.36
C ASN A 283 12.12 20.02 27.92
N ASN A 284 10.94 19.60 27.47
CA ASN A 284 10.43 19.80 26.11
C ASN A 284 11.24 19.16 24.98
N ARG A 285 12.25 18.33 25.29
CA ARG A 285 13.06 17.63 24.28
C ARG A 285 12.35 16.35 23.82
N LEU A 286 12.64 15.94 22.60
CA LEU A 286 12.21 14.66 22.04
C LEU A 286 13.10 13.54 22.59
N TYR A 287 12.48 12.51 23.15
CA TYR A 287 13.13 11.27 23.52
C TYR A 287 12.61 10.12 22.65
N LYS A 288 13.49 9.17 22.36
CA LYS A 288 13.18 7.95 21.60
C LYS A 288 13.49 6.71 22.44
N ARG A 289 12.64 5.68 22.33
CA ARG A 289 12.92 4.33 22.81
C ARG A 289 12.70 3.32 21.68
N THR A 290 13.65 2.40 21.51
CA THR A 290 13.63 1.43 20.39
C THR A 290 13.33 0.03 20.90
N TRP A 291 12.44 -0.70 20.23
CA TRP A 291 12.43 -2.17 20.24
C TRP A 291 13.31 -2.66 19.10
N ASN A 292 14.36 -3.41 19.41
CA ASN A 292 15.34 -3.84 18.42
C ASN A 292 15.10 -5.25 17.86
N GLY A 293 13.95 -5.85 18.17
CA GLY A 293 13.61 -7.22 17.79
C GLY A 293 13.81 -8.26 18.89
N SER A 294 14.46 -7.87 19.99
CA SER A 294 14.73 -8.74 21.14
C SER A 294 14.49 -8.08 22.49
N ARG A 295 14.72 -6.76 22.59
CA ARG A 295 14.52 -6.00 23.81
C ARG A 295 14.23 -4.54 23.53
N TRP A 296 13.68 -3.86 24.54
CA TRP A 296 13.61 -2.41 24.60
C TRP A 296 14.96 -1.82 24.99
N GLU A 297 15.46 -0.90 24.17
CA GLU A 297 16.69 -0.16 24.42
C GLU A 297 16.48 0.96 25.44
N ASN A 298 17.57 1.63 25.84
CA ASN A 298 17.52 2.80 26.70
C ASN A 298 16.92 4.01 25.96
N TRP A 299 16.44 4.99 26.72
CA TRP A 299 15.98 6.26 26.18
C TRP A 299 17.13 7.05 25.54
N GLU A 300 16.88 7.58 24.34
CA GLU A 300 17.79 8.41 23.55
C GLU A 300 17.26 9.84 23.47
N ASP A 301 18.05 10.84 23.84
CA ASP A 301 17.69 12.27 23.71
C ASP A 301 17.99 12.75 22.29
N LEU A 302 16.95 13.17 21.56
CA LEU A 302 17.02 13.67 20.18
C LEU A 302 16.94 15.20 20.09
N GLY A 303 16.91 15.87 21.24
CA GLY A 303 16.85 17.32 21.37
C GLY A 303 15.56 17.97 20.89
N GLY A 304 15.68 19.20 20.41
CA GLY A 304 14.54 20.03 20.03
C GLY A 304 13.87 20.71 21.22
N ASN A 305 12.81 21.45 20.92
CA ASN A 305 11.98 22.14 21.91
C ASN A 305 10.52 22.11 21.44
N LEU A 306 9.82 21.04 21.83
CA LEU A 306 8.49 20.70 21.35
C LEU A 306 7.40 21.34 22.22
N ASN A 307 6.32 21.79 21.57
CA ASN A 307 5.11 22.34 22.18
C ASN A 307 3.84 21.56 21.75
N SER A 308 4.01 20.29 21.41
CA SER A 308 2.94 19.32 21.13
C SER A 308 3.41 17.89 21.36
N GLU A 309 2.50 16.93 21.17
CA GLU A 309 2.85 15.53 20.94
C GLU A 309 3.60 15.41 19.61
N PRO A 310 4.61 14.51 19.50
CA PRO A 310 5.26 14.23 18.23
C PRO A 310 4.33 13.44 17.30
N ALA A 311 4.67 13.39 16.02
CA ALA A 311 4.15 12.45 15.04
C ALA A 311 5.34 11.82 14.32
N ALA A 312 5.32 10.50 14.12
CA ALA A 312 6.44 9.78 13.52
C ALA A 312 5.93 8.86 12.41
N VAL A 313 6.72 8.74 11.34
CA VAL A 313 6.42 7.85 10.21
C VAL A 313 7.70 7.27 9.65
N SER A 314 7.61 6.09 9.07
CA SER A 314 8.61 5.52 8.19
C SER A 314 7.97 5.31 6.83
N TRP A 315 8.64 5.73 5.77
CA TRP A 315 8.21 5.51 4.39
C TRP A 315 9.15 4.55 3.65
N GLY A 316 10.16 4.01 4.31
CA GLY A 316 11.12 3.10 3.71
C GLY A 316 12.08 2.52 4.74
N PRO A 317 12.78 1.43 4.37
CA PRO A 317 13.76 0.82 5.26
C PRO A 317 14.77 1.86 5.75
N ASN A 318 15.02 1.88 7.05
CA ASN A 318 16.00 2.78 7.69
C ASN A 318 15.71 4.28 7.52
N ARG A 319 14.45 4.68 7.32
CA ARG A 319 14.04 6.07 7.34
C ARG A 319 12.95 6.30 8.37
N ILE A 320 13.13 7.32 9.21
CA ILE A 320 12.09 7.82 10.11
C ILE A 320 12.06 9.32 9.99
N ASP A 321 10.86 9.89 9.90
CA ASP A 321 10.60 11.32 9.95
C ASP A 321 9.75 11.60 11.19
N VAL A 322 10.18 12.57 12.00
CA VAL A 322 9.50 12.99 13.23
C VAL A 322 9.14 14.46 13.11
N PHE A 323 7.87 14.74 13.38
CA PHE A 323 7.28 16.07 13.33
C PHE A 323 6.75 16.45 14.71
N ALA A 324 6.77 17.73 15.01
CA ALA A 324 6.09 18.29 16.17
C ALA A 324 5.75 19.75 15.91
N ARG A 325 4.94 20.35 16.78
CA ARG A 325 4.82 21.80 16.84
C ARG A 325 5.96 22.37 17.68
N GLY A 326 6.69 23.35 17.16
CA GLY A 326 7.72 24.09 17.89
C GLY A 326 7.14 25.15 18.83
N GLN A 327 8.01 25.80 19.60
CA GLN A 327 7.61 26.90 20.50
C GLN A 327 7.02 28.11 19.75
N ASN A 328 7.38 28.30 18.49
CA ASN A 328 6.84 29.36 17.64
C ASN A 328 5.52 28.96 16.95
N ASN A 329 4.93 27.82 17.36
CA ASN A 329 3.77 27.21 16.74
C ASN A 329 3.96 26.77 15.27
N ASP A 330 5.20 26.71 14.79
CA ASP A 330 5.57 26.17 13.49
C ASP A 330 5.65 24.64 13.52
N LEU A 331 5.55 24.01 12.35
CA LEU A 331 5.88 22.59 12.21
C LEU A 331 7.40 22.45 12.22
N ILE A 332 7.95 21.72 13.19
CA ILE A 332 9.37 21.35 13.23
C ILE A 332 9.54 19.89 12.82
N HIS A 333 10.65 19.59 12.15
CA HIS A 333 10.92 18.29 11.55
C HIS A 333 12.37 17.84 11.81
N LYS A 334 12.53 16.54 12.06
CA LYS A 334 13.82 15.86 12.20
C LYS A 334 13.71 14.46 11.62
N TRP A 335 14.75 13.96 10.96
CA TRP A 335 14.70 12.66 10.33
C TRP A 335 15.97 11.83 10.54
N TRP A 336 15.80 10.51 10.51
CA TRP A 336 16.88 9.53 10.47
C TRP A 336 17.13 9.10 9.02
N ASN A 337 18.37 9.23 8.54
CA ASN A 337 18.70 8.90 7.14
C ASN A 337 19.27 7.49 6.93
N GLY A 338 19.29 6.66 7.97
CA GLY A 338 19.93 5.33 7.95
C GLY A 338 21.21 5.25 8.76
N SER A 339 21.84 6.39 9.03
CA SER A 339 23.12 6.45 9.75
C SER A 339 23.15 7.52 10.84
N VAL A 340 22.51 8.66 10.60
CA VAL A 340 22.49 9.78 11.55
C VAL A 340 21.12 10.46 11.55
N TRP A 341 20.80 11.09 12.67
CA TRP A 341 19.69 12.03 12.75
C TRP A 341 20.12 13.38 12.16
N SER A 342 19.24 14.02 11.39
CA SER A 342 19.41 15.41 10.94
C SER A 342 19.37 16.40 12.11
N ASP A 343 19.74 17.65 11.88
CA ASP A 343 19.31 18.73 12.77
C ASP A 343 17.79 18.95 12.69
N TRP A 344 17.24 19.70 13.65
CA TRP A 344 15.86 20.15 13.59
C TRP A 344 15.72 21.28 12.56
N GLU A 345 14.74 21.16 11.69
CA GLU A 345 14.36 22.20 10.74
C GLU A 345 12.94 22.72 11.02
N SER A 346 12.70 24.00 10.69
CA SER A 346 11.35 24.55 10.66
C SER A 346 10.75 24.41 9.27
N LEU A 347 9.54 23.87 9.24
CA LEU A 347 8.66 23.78 8.09
C LEU A 347 7.56 24.86 8.14
N GLY A 348 7.72 25.89 8.99
CA GLY A 348 6.79 27.02 9.09
C GLY A 348 5.35 26.63 9.40
N GLY A 349 4.42 27.51 9.03
CA GLY A 349 3.00 27.39 9.37
C GLY A 349 2.67 27.88 10.78
N THR A 350 1.39 27.83 11.15
CA THR A 350 0.89 28.20 12.48
C THR A 350 -0.13 27.17 12.96
N LEU A 351 0.36 26.21 13.75
CA LEU A 351 -0.35 25.02 14.18
C LEU A 351 -1.11 25.29 15.49
N THR A 352 -2.37 24.87 15.54
CA THR A 352 -3.22 24.91 16.75
C THR A 352 -3.50 23.52 17.32
N SER A 353 -2.80 22.49 16.81
CA SER A 353 -2.79 21.11 17.32
C SER A 353 -1.42 20.45 17.15
N SER A 354 -1.24 19.26 17.71
CA SER A 354 -0.20 18.32 17.29
C SER A 354 -0.38 17.96 15.80
N PRO A 355 0.71 17.65 15.06
CA PRO A 355 0.61 17.09 13.73
C PRO A 355 0.23 15.61 13.74
N THR A 356 -0.20 15.11 12.59
CA THR A 356 -0.18 13.69 12.22
C THR A 356 0.49 13.56 10.87
N VAL A 357 1.09 12.40 10.58
CA VAL A 357 1.75 12.16 9.30
C VAL A 357 1.40 10.77 8.79
N SER A 358 1.22 10.65 7.48
CA SER A 358 1.05 9.37 6.80
C SER A 358 1.99 9.30 5.59
N SER A 359 2.37 8.09 5.21
CA SER A 359 3.09 7.83 3.96
C SER A 359 2.24 6.93 3.08
N ARG A 360 1.93 7.40 1.87
CA ARG A 360 1.19 6.61 0.87
C ARG A 360 2.10 5.65 0.11
N ARG A 361 3.38 6.01 -0.03
CA ARG A 361 4.40 5.27 -0.79
C ARG A 361 5.77 5.79 -0.41
N ASN A 362 6.79 5.02 -0.76
CA ASN A 362 8.18 5.41 -0.51
C ASN A 362 8.46 6.83 -1.01
N ASN A 363 9.18 7.57 -0.16
CA ASN A 363 9.61 8.94 -0.41
C ASN A 363 8.46 9.93 -0.63
N GLN A 364 7.28 9.66 -0.07
CA GLN A 364 6.17 10.61 -0.05
C GLN A 364 5.53 10.66 1.34
N LEU A 365 5.35 11.87 1.86
CA LEU A 365 4.70 12.13 3.14
C LEU A 365 3.60 13.16 2.98
N ASP A 366 2.51 12.98 3.73
CA ASP A 366 1.50 14.00 3.94
C ASP A 366 1.39 14.25 5.45
N VAL A 367 1.71 15.48 5.85
CA VAL A 367 1.55 15.95 7.23
C VAL A 367 0.25 16.74 7.31
N PHE A 368 -0.60 16.40 8.28
CA PHE A 368 -1.86 17.08 8.55
C PHE A 368 -1.84 17.73 9.92
N VAL A 369 -2.45 18.91 10.01
CA VAL A 369 -2.53 19.70 11.25
C VAL A 369 -3.86 20.41 11.32
N ARG A 370 -4.33 20.73 12.53
CA ARG A 370 -5.32 21.79 12.71
C ARG A 370 -4.60 23.13 12.77
N GLY A 371 -5.01 24.06 11.91
CA GLY A 371 -4.45 25.41 11.82
C GLY A 371 -5.37 26.48 12.42
N THR A 372 -5.22 27.72 11.96
CA THR A 372 -6.08 28.84 12.35
C THR A 372 -7.52 28.64 11.88
N GLY A 373 -8.49 29.12 12.68
CA GLY A 373 -9.91 28.93 12.39
C GLY A 373 -10.38 27.45 12.42
N ASN A 374 -9.66 26.58 13.14
CA ASN A 374 -9.97 25.15 13.32
C ASN A 374 -10.00 24.32 12.02
N ARG A 375 -9.42 24.80 10.93
CA ARG A 375 -9.37 24.09 9.65
C ARG A 375 -8.27 23.03 9.64
N LEU A 376 -8.49 21.96 8.90
CA LEU A 376 -7.49 20.98 8.53
C LEU A 376 -6.57 21.58 7.45
N TYR A 377 -5.28 21.54 7.71
CA TYR A 377 -4.24 21.90 6.74
C TYR A 377 -3.36 20.69 6.45
N LYS A 378 -2.82 20.65 5.23
CA LYS A 378 -1.92 19.60 4.76
C LYS A 378 -0.64 20.23 4.19
N ARG A 379 0.49 19.56 4.42
CA ARG A 379 1.77 19.83 3.73
C ARG A 379 2.36 18.52 3.21
N THR A 380 2.88 18.54 1.99
CA THR A 380 3.35 17.32 1.30
C THR A 380 4.85 17.35 1.09
N TRP A 381 5.53 16.24 1.39
CA TRP A 381 6.84 15.94 0.82
C TRP A 381 6.64 15.17 -0.47
N ASN A 382 7.07 15.74 -1.59
CA ASN A 382 6.84 15.18 -2.93
C ASN A 382 7.96 14.24 -3.42
N GLY A 383 8.96 13.96 -2.57
CA GLY A 383 10.13 13.16 -2.91
C GLY A 383 11.42 13.96 -3.13
N SER A 384 11.30 15.28 -3.29
CA SER A 384 12.45 16.19 -3.45
C SER A 384 12.35 17.46 -2.61
N ARG A 385 11.14 17.92 -2.31
CA ARG A 385 10.91 19.11 -1.48
C ARG A 385 9.57 19.04 -0.73
N TRP A 386 9.46 19.90 0.28
CA TRP A 386 8.20 20.21 0.92
C TRP A 386 7.41 21.24 0.11
N ASP A 387 6.20 20.88 -0.32
CA ASP A 387 5.27 21.79 -1.00
C ASP A 387 4.70 22.85 -0.04
N SER A 388 3.94 23.81 -0.55
CA SER A 388 3.24 24.82 0.26
C SER A 388 2.13 24.20 1.12
N TRP A 389 1.72 24.91 2.17
CA TRP A 389 0.55 24.53 2.98
C TRP A 389 -0.75 24.66 2.17
N GLU A 390 -1.59 23.63 2.26
CA GLU A 390 -2.91 23.55 1.62
C GLU A 390 -3.99 23.50 2.71
N SER A 391 -5.02 24.34 2.62
CA SER A 391 -6.20 24.24 3.48
C SER A 391 -7.19 23.26 2.89
N LEU A 392 -7.56 22.23 3.65
CA LEU A 392 -8.60 21.25 3.29
C LEU A 392 -9.98 21.60 3.88
N GLY A 393 -10.08 22.69 4.65
CA GLY A 393 -11.34 23.14 5.26
C GLY A 393 -11.68 22.40 6.55
N GLY A 394 -12.98 22.27 6.84
CA GLY A 394 -13.47 21.63 8.08
C GLY A 394 -13.41 22.50 9.34
N ASN A 395 -13.89 21.94 10.46
CA ASN A 395 -13.89 22.57 11.79
C ASN A 395 -13.60 21.50 12.86
N LEU A 396 -12.32 21.22 13.11
CA LEU A 396 -11.86 20.13 13.97
C LEU A 396 -11.81 20.54 15.45
N THR A 397 -12.26 19.66 16.35
CA THR A 397 -12.19 19.89 17.81
C THR A 397 -11.05 19.14 18.52
N SER A 398 -10.19 18.45 17.75
CA SER A 398 -8.97 17.77 18.21
C SER A 398 -7.84 17.93 17.20
N ALA A 399 -6.65 17.41 17.54
CA ALA A 399 -5.66 17.05 16.53
C ALA A 399 -6.22 15.97 15.59
N PRO A 400 -5.88 16.00 14.29
CA PRO A 400 -6.22 14.93 13.36
C PRO A 400 -5.33 13.69 13.60
N ALA A 401 -5.80 12.53 13.19
CA ALA A 401 -5.01 11.30 13.00
C ALA A 401 -5.12 10.87 11.54
N SER A 402 -4.04 10.36 10.95
CA SER A 402 -4.02 9.99 9.52
C SER A 402 -3.34 8.65 9.29
N VAL A 403 -3.86 7.87 8.35
CA VAL A 403 -3.25 6.61 7.91
C VAL A 403 -3.36 6.45 6.40
N SER A 404 -2.46 5.68 5.82
CA SER A 404 -2.59 5.16 4.48
C SER A 404 -2.50 3.64 4.54
N TRP A 405 -3.45 2.96 3.90
CA TRP A 405 -3.43 1.50 3.72
C TRP A 405 -3.16 1.10 2.25
N GLY A 406 -2.83 2.08 1.40
CA GLY A 406 -2.54 1.85 -0.01
C GLY A 406 -2.05 3.11 -0.75
N PRO A 407 -1.42 2.95 -1.91
CA PRO A 407 -0.73 4.04 -2.63
C PRO A 407 -1.63 5.20 -3.06
N ASN A 408 -2.94 4.98 -3.11
CA ASN A 408 -3.92 5.97 -3.54
C ASN A 408 -4.95 6.29 -2.47
N ARG A 409 -4.67 6.01 -1.19
CA ARG A 409 -5.63 6.22 -0.13
C ARG A 409 -5.01 6.82 1.12
N THR A 410 -5.61 7.90 1.59
CA THR A 410 -5.36 8.48 2.91
C THR A 410 -6.67 8.66 3.63
N ASP A 411 -6.73 8.20 4.86
CA ASP A 411 -7.86 8.35 5.77
C ASP A 411 -7.44 9.30 6.90
N VAL A 412 -8.32 10.23 7.27
CA VAL A 412 -8.13 11.20 8.34
C VAL A 412 -9.28 11.12 9.32
N PHE A 413 -8.93 11.09 10.61
CA PHE A 413 -9.85 10.99 11.73
C PHE A 413 -9.68 12.19 12.65
N ALA A 414 -10.74 12.61 13.33
CA ALA A 414 -10.70 13.65 14.35
C ALA A 414 -11.88 13.52 15.31
N ARG A 415 -11.90 14.33 16.36
CA ARG A 415 -13.08 14.49 17.21
C ARG A 415 -14.02 15.55 16.65
N GLY A 416 -15.29 15.18 16.47
CA GLY A 416 -16.39 16.06 16.08
C GLY A 416 -16.83 17.00 17.20
N GLN A 417 -17.72 17.94 16.88
CA GLN A 417 -18.24 18.90 17.87
C GLN A 417 -19.06 18.26 18.98
N ASN A 418 -19.63 17.08 18.73
CA ASN A 418 -20.43 16.34 19.68
C ASN A 418 -19.60 15.35 20.53
N GLY A 419 -18.26 15.39 20.40
CA GLY A 419 -17.35 14.47 21.10
C GLY A 419 -17.20 13.09 20.45
N ASP A 420 -17.82 12.88 19.29
CA ASP A 420 -17.77 11.66 18.49
C ASP A 420 -16.50 11.59 17.62
N LEU A 421 -16.15 10.38 17.17
CA LEU A 421 -15.08 10.16 16.20
C LEU A 421 -15.62 10.38 14.78
N ILE A 422 -15.05 11.36 14.07
CA ILE A 422 -15.36 11.66 12.67
C ILE A 422 -14.25 11.15 11.74
N HIS A 423 -14.63 10.64 10.57
CA HIS A 423 -13.73 10.07 9.56
C HIS A 423 -13.97 10.68 8.16
N SER A 424 -12.91 11.05 7.44
CA SER A 424 -12.96 11.45 6.02
C SER A 424 -11.74 10.89 5.28
N TYR A 425 -11.87 10.66 3.98
CA TYR A 425 -10.82 10.03 3.20
C TYR A 425 -10.63 10.62 1.81
N GLN A 426 -9.44 10.45 1.25
CA GLN A 426 -9.13 10.79 -0.14
C GLN A 426 -8.59 9.58 -0.90
N GLY A 427 -9.23 9.30 -2.04
CA GLY A 427 -8.81 8.28 -3.00
C GLY A 427 -9.53 6.94 -2.85
N ARG A 428 -9.13 5.96 -3.67
CA ARG A 428 -9.81 4.66 -3.84
C ARG A 428 -8.95 3.50 -3.38
#